data_AF-A0A9P4IMU2-F1
#
_entry.id   AF-A0A9P4IMU2-F1
#
_cell.length_a   1.000
_cell.length_b   1.000
_cell.length_c   1.000
_cell.angle_alpha   90.00
_cell.angle_beta   90.00
_cell.angle_gamma   90.00
#
_symmetry.space_group_name_H-M   'P 1'
#
loop_
_entity.id
_entity.type
_entity.pdbx_description
1 polymer ?
#
loop_
_entity_poly.entity_id
_entity_poly.type
_entity_poly.pdbx_seq_one_letter_code
_entity_poly.pdbx_strand_id
1 'polypeptide(L)'
;ANDTYTCYSPSSWKNFPPESEWLDFATMWNYNKENMYNACSNLGLSPDDTLTQLQQIYAAIQTVSEESLVDHRYILATVVQESLGCVVVGTSTSPGEGSHPNPGLMQSHNGTAYDPNNSAASILQMIRDGTEGTIYGDGLVQLINYYGNIYETARGYNSGHVNHGNLSEAYGATTSYVNDIANRMTGWLYADQLNCTW
;
A
#
# COMPACT_ATOMS: atom_id res chain seq x y z
N ALA A 1 1.75 -7.01 -18.32
CA ALA A 1 2.51 -6.04 -17.51
C ALA A 1 3.94 -6.06 -18.00
N ASN A 2 4.56 -4.89 -18.20
CA ASN A 2 6.00 -4.81 -18.40
C ASN A 2 6.63 -4.53 -17.04
N ASP A 3 7.53 -5.40 -16.59
CA ASP A 3 8.26 -5.19 -15.34
C ASP A 3 9.30 -4.10 -15.53
N THR A 4 8.89 -2.86 -15.31
CA THR A 4 9.73 -1.68 -15.52
C THR A 4 9.41 -0.64 -14.49
N TYR A 5 10.41 0.10 -14.06
CA TYR A 5 10.22 1.24 -13.18
C TYR A 5 10.36 2.55 -13.97
N THR A 6 9.32 3.36 -13.96
CA THR A 6 9.24 4.68 -14.60
C THR A 6 9.31 5.77 -13.57
N CYS A 7 10.19 6.75 -13.81
CA CYS A 7 10.25 7.97 -13.02
C CYS A 7 9.19 8.95 -13.52
N TYR A 8 8.14 9.19 -12.73
CA TYR A 8 7.11 10.20 -12.96
C TYR A 8 7.45 11.49 -12.21
N SER A 9 7.34 12.63 -12.89
CA SER A 9 7.65 13.94 -12.31
C SER A 9 6.72 14.26 -11.14
N PRO A 10 7.23 14.57 -9.94
CA PRO A 10 6.41 14.78 -8.74
C PRO A 10 5.78 16.17 -8.68
N SER A 11 6.01 17.03 -9.68
CA SER A 11 5.55 18.42 -9.70
C SER A 11 4.02 18.59 -9.74
N SER A 12 3.30 17.54 -10.08
CA SER A 12 1.84 17.48 -10.12
C SER A 12 1.37 16.04 -10.14
N TRP A 13 0.26 15.73 -9.46
CA TRP A 13 -0.38 14.41 -9.52
C TRP A 13 -0.78 14.01 -10.95
N LYS A 14 -0.95 14.97 -11.86
CA LYS A 14 -1.32 14.73 -13.27
C LYS A 14 -0.21 14.12 -14.12
N ASN A 15 1.03 14.10 -13.61
CA ASN A 15 2.17 13.51 -14.31
C ASN A 15 2.27 12.00 -14.09
N PHE A 16 1.46 11.45 -13.19
CA PHE A 16 1.41 10.03 -12.89
C PHE A 16 0.31 9.37 -13.76
N PRO A 17 0.36 8.04 -13.98
CA PRO A 17 -0.53 7.35 -14.91
C PRO A 17 -2.01 7.53 -14.54
N PRO A 18 -2.89 7.90 -15.48
CA PRO A 18 -4.33 7.85 -15.23
C PRO A 18 -4.83 6.41 -15.11
N GLU A 19 -6.05 6.24 -14.59
CA GLU A 19 -6.69 4.93 -14.41
C GLU A 19 -6.69 4.06 -15.69
N SER A 20 -6.81 4.69 -16.86
CA SER A 20 -6.78 3.99 -18.16
C SER A 20 -5.46 3.30 -18.48
N GLU A 21 -4.39 3.60 -17.77
CA GLU A 21 -3.07 2.97 -17.92
C GLU A 21 -2.80 1.90 -16.84
N TRP A 22 -3.65 1.81 -15.82
CA TRP A 22 -3.48 0.82 -14.76
C TRP A 22 -3.81 -0.58 -15.27
N LEU A 23 -3.15 -1.57 -14.70
CA LEU A 23 -3.53 -2.97 -14.91
C LEU A 23 -4.95 -3.19 -14.41
N ASP A 24 -5.65 -4.17 -14.98
CA ASP A 24 -6.83 -4.73 -14.31
C ASP A 24 -6.40 -5.48 -13.05
N PHE A 25 -7.31 -5.61 -12.09
CA PHE A 25 -6.99 -6.22 -10.80
C PHE A 25 -6.58 -7.69 -10.90
N ALA A 26 -7.20 -8.48 -11.78
CA ALA A 26 -6.86 -9.89 -11.91
C ALA A 26 -5.42 -10.05 -12.41
N THR A 27 -5.01 -9.24 -13.38
CA THR A 27 -3.64 -9.17 -13.88
C THR A 27 -2.68 -8.73 -12.78
N MET A 28 -3.00 -7.65 -12.06
CA MET A 28 -2.16 -7.14 -10.97
C MET A 28 -2.00 -8.17 -9.83
N TRP A 29 -3.08 -8.82 -9.42
CA TRP A 29 -3.07 -9.85 -8.38
C TRP A 29 -2.22 -11.06 -8.79
N ASN A 30 -2.46 -11.61 -9.99
CA ASN A 30 -1.73 -12.77 -10.46
C ASN A 30 -0.22 -12.49 -10.58
N TYR A 31 0.13 -11.25 -10.93
CA TYR A 31 1.53 -10.84 -11.01
C TYR A 31 2.20 -10.76 -9.63
N ASN A 32 1.51 -10.22 -8.62
CA ASN A 32 2.04 -10.07 -7.26
C ASN A 32 1.96 -11.36 -6.43
N LYS A 33 1.13 -12.33 -6.78
CA LYS A 33 0.81 -13.50 -5.94
C LYS A 33 2.05 -14.29 -5.49
N GLU A 34 3.02 -14.52 -6.38
CA GLU A 34 4.24 -15.25 -6.04
C GLU A 34 5.16 -14.43 -5.13
N ASN A 35 5.23 -13.11 -5.34
CA ASN A 35 5.97 -12.21 -4.47
C ASN A 35 5.37 -12.19 -3.06
N MET A 36 4.04 -12.07 -2.98
CA MET A 36 3.30 -12.09 -1.72
C MET A 36 3.44 -13.41 -0.98
N TYR A 37 3.44 -14.55 -1.70
CA TYR A 37 3.69 -15.86 -1.11
C TYR A 37 5.02 -15.92 -0.35
N ASN A 38 6.08 -15.32 -0.91
CA ASN A 38 7.43 -15.29 -0.32
C ASN A 38 7.74 -13.99 0.44
N ALA A 39 6.72 -13.16 0.71
CA ALA A 39 6.91 -11.79 1.18
C ALA A 39 7.61 -11.73 2.54
N CYS A 40 7.24 -12.62 3.46
CA CYS A 40 7.83 -12.61 4.79
C CYS A 40 9.30 -12.98 4.75
N SER A 41 9.68 -14.02 4.01
CA SER A 41 11.08 -14.38 3.78
C SER A 41 11.86 -13.26 3.11
N ASN A 42 11.26 -12.56 2.13
CA ASN A 42 11.88 -11.40 1.49
C ASN A 42 12.12 -10.23 2.45
N LEU A 43 11.36 -10.16 3.55
CA LEU A 43 11.54 -9.22 4.66
C LEU A 43 12.41 -9.79 5.80
N GLY A 44 12.96 -10.99 5.66
CA GLY A 44 13.74 -11.66 6.71
C GLY A 44 12.90 -12.19 7.87
N LEU A 45 11.59 -12.37 7.65
CA LEU A 45 10.60 -12.86 8.61
C LEU A 45 10.21 -14.31 8.30
N SER A 46 9.53 -14.96 9.25
CA SER A 46 8.99 -16.31 9.07
C SER A 46 7.75 -16.55 9.94
N PRO A 47 6.86 -17.47 9.56
CA PRO A 47 6.84 -18.18 8.27
C PRO A 47 6.36 -17.27 7.12
N ASP A 48 6.59 -17.72 5.89
CA ASP A 48 5.91 -17.18 4.71
C ASP A 48 4.40 -17.44 4.75
N ASP A 49 3.68 -16.66 3.95
CA ASP A 49 2.23 -16.77 3.84
C ASP A 49 1.83 -18.08 3.18
N THR A 50 0.82 -18.71 3.74
CA THR A 50 0.14 -19.86 3.16
C THR A 50 -0.78 -19.43 2.01
N LEU A 51 -1.10 -20.37 1.11
CA LEU A 51 -2.11 -20.15 0.07
C LEU A 51 -3.47 -19.72 0.64
N THR A 52 -3.79 -20.17 1.86
CA THR A 52 -5.01 -19.76 2.59
C THR A 52 -4.94 -18.30 2.99
N GLN A 53 -3.81 -17.81 3.52
CA GLN A 53 -3.64 -16.39 3.86
C GLN A 53 -3.68 -15.51 2.61
N LEU A 54 -3.07 -15.92 1.50
CA LEU A 54 -3.19 -15.19 0.22
C LEU A 54 -4.64 -15.09 -0.26
N GLN A 55 -5.42 -16.16 -0.14
CA GLN A 55 -6.84 -16.12 -0.49
C GLN A 55 -7.65 -15.23 0.46
N GLN A 56 -7.28 -15.17 1.75
CA GLN A 56 -7.88 -14.27 2.74
C GLN A 56 -7.56 -12.81 2.41
N ILE A 57 -6.32 -12.49 2.00
CA ILE A 57 -5.94 -11.16 1.54
C ILE A 57 -6.75 -10.77 0.30
N TYR A 58 -6.84 -11.65 -0.71
CA TYR A 58 -7.66 -11.41 -1.91
C TYR A 58 -9.11 -11.06 -1.54
N ALA A 59 -9.73 -11.90 -0.71
CA ALA A 59 -11.13 -11.74 -0.31
C ALA A 59 -11.35 -10.46 0.50
N ALA A 60 -10.42 -10.14 1.41
CA ALA A 60 -10.46 -8.92 2.20
C ALA A 60 -10.34 -7.67 1.32
N ILE A 61 -9.44 -7.66 0.33
CA ILE A 61 -9.33 -6.55 -0.63
C ILE A 61 -10.64 -6.36 -1.40
N GLN A 62 -11.26 -7.43 -1.91
CA GLN A 62 -12.53 -7.30 -2.61
C GLN A 62 -13.63 -6.76 -1.68
N THR A 63 -13.74 -7.33 -0.47
CA THR A 63 -14.75 -6.93 0.52
C THR A 63 -14.62 -5.45 0.87
N VAL A 64 -13.42 -5.02 1.23
CA VAL A 64 -13.18 -3.63 1.66
C VAL A 64 -13.30 -2.66 0.48
N SER A 65 -12.92 -3.07 -0.73
CA SER A 65 -13.15 -2.26 -1.94
C SER A 65 -14.64 -2.02 -2.19
N GLU A 66 -15.48 -3.05 -2.07
CA GLU A 66 -16.94 -2.93 -2.21
C GLU A 66 -17.56 -2.05 -1.11
N GLU A 67 -17.11 -2.20 0.14
CA GLU A 67 -17.63 -1.44 1.29
C GLU A 67 -17.23 0.04 1.24
N SER A 68 -15.98 0.33 0.89
CA SER A 68 -15.37 1.67 0.95
C SER A 68 -15.46 2.45 -0.37
N LEU A 69 -15.77 1.77 -1.47
CA LEU A 69 -15.69 2.27 -2.85
C LEU A 69 -14.28 2.69 -3.28
N VAL A 70 -13.23 2.31 -2.52
CA VAL A 70 -11.84 2.49 -2.93
C VAL A 70 -11.47 1.41 -3.93
N ASP A 71 -10.79 1.79 -5.01
CA ASP A 71 -10.35 0.86 -6.05
C ASP A 71 -9.46 -0.27 -5.48
N HIS A 72 -9.88 -1.52 -5.67
CA HIS A 72 -9.15 -2.70 -5.19
C HIS A 72 -7.69 -2.79 -5.67
N ARG A 73 -7.34 -2.21 -6.82
CA ARG A 73 -5.95 -2.15 -7.33
C ARG A 73 -5.11 -1.26 -6.43
N TYR A 74 -5.67 -0.13 -5.99
CA TYR A 74 -4.97 0.80 -5.12
C TYR A 74 -4.81 0.24 -3.69
N ILE A 75 -5.82 -0.49 -3.19
CA ILE A 75 -5.69 -1.25 -1.94
C ILE A 75 -4.55 -2.27 -2.06
N LEU A 76 -4.50 -3.06 -3.15
CA LEU A 76 -3.42 -4.02 -3.39
C LEU A 76 -2.05 -3.34 -3.50
N ALA A 77 -1.94 -2.24 -4.24
CA ALA A 77 -0.69 -1.47 -4.36
C ALA A 77 -0.17 -1.04 -2.98
N THR A 78 -1.08 -0.59 -2.11
CA THR A 78 -0.74 -0.14 -0.76
C THR A 78 -0.32 -1.31 0.13
N VAL A 79 -1.03 -2.45 0.09
CA VAL A 79 -0.62 -3.67 0.81
C VAL A 79 0.79 -4.10 0.41
N VAL A 80 1.08 -4.16 -0.90
CA VAL A 80 2.41 -4.55 -1.38
C VAL A 80 3.45 -3.50 -1.00
N GLN A 81 3.12 -2.21 -1.06
CA GLN A 81 4.05 -1.15 -0.68
C GLN A 81 4.44 -1.19 0.80
N GLU A 82 3.47 -1.45 1.68
CA GLU A 82 3.68 -1.41 3.14
C GLU A 82 4.28 -2.69 3.70
N SER A 83 3.95 -3.85 3.12
CA SER A 83 4.32 -5.15 3.72
C SER A 83 4.78 -6.22 2.74
N LEU A 84 4.87 -5.91 1.45
CA LEU A 84 4.99 -6.90 0.36
C LEU A 84 3.85 -7.94 0.36
N GLY A 85 2.81 -7.77 1.19
CA GLY A 85 1.75 -8.75 1.43
C GLY A 85 1.98 -9.66 2.64
N CYS A 86 3.10 -9.57 3.36
CA CYS A 86 3.40 -10.44 4.49
C CYS A 86 2.46 -10.19 5.68
N VAL A 87 1.63 -11.18 6.06
CA VAL A 87 0.69 -10.98 7.18
C VAL A 87 1.38 -10.82 8.53
N VAL A 88 2.61 -11.33 8.69
CA VAL A 88 3.40 -11.22 9.93
C VAL A 88 4.43 -10.09 9.90
N VAL A 89 4.28 -9.08 9.04
CA VAL A 89 5.22 -7.94 8.82
C VAL A 89 5.66 -7.17 10.09
N GLY A 90 5.05 -7.43 11.24
CA GLY A 90 5.36 -6.74 12.47
C GLY A 90 4.81 -5.32 12.47
N THR A 91 5.38 -4.47 13.32
CA THR A 91 4.86 -3.13 13.60
C THR A 91 5.97 -2.11 13.38
N SER A 92 5.78 -1.23 12.40
CA SER A 92 6.62 -0.03 12.27
C SER A 92 6.21 1.03 13.29
N THR A 93 7.05 2.06 13.44
CA THR A 93 6.75 3.21 14.30
C THR A 93 6.96 4.47 13.49
N SER A 94 6.02 5.42 13.59
CA SER A 94 6.20 6.73 12.98
C SER A 94 7.41 7.44 13.61
N PRO A 95 8.28 8.07 12.81
CA PRO A 95 9.39 8.86 13.34
C PRO A 95 8.88 10.19 13.92
N GLY A 96 9.43 10.61 15.07
CA GLY A 96 9.17 11.92 15.67
C GLY A 96 8.34 11.91 16.96
N GLU A 97 7.96 13.11 17.44
CA GLU A 97 7.10 13.27 18.61
C GLU A 97 5.68 12.79 18.32
N GLY A 98 5.12 11.95 19.20
CA GLY A 98 3.84 11.27 18.97
C GLY A 98 3.96 9.87 18.35
N SER A 99 5.16 9.26 18.39
CA SER A 99 5.41 7.90 17.90
C SER A 99 4.32 6.91 18.32
N HIS A 100 3.75 6.26 17.32
CA HIS A 100 2.66 5.30 17.47
C HIS A 100 2.96 4.01 16.69
N PRO A 101 2.44 2.86 17.15
CA PRO A 101 2.56 1.62 16.42
C PRO A 101 1.71 1.63 15.15
N ASN A 102 2.28 1.12 14.08
CA ASN A 102 1.66 0.98 12.77
C ASN A 102 1.69 -0.50 12.34
N PRO A 103 0.80 -1.36 12.87
CA PRO A 103 0.84 -2.79 12.57
C PRO A 103 0.11 -3.15 11.26
N GLY A 104 0.31 -4.40 10.84
CA GLY A 104 -0.51 -5.08 9.86
C GLY A 104 -0.15 -4.81 8.40
N LEU A 105 -0.92 -5.41 7.47
CA LEU A 105 -0.62 -5.43 6.03
C LEU A 105 -0.47 -4.06 5.38
N MET A 106 -1.15 -3.04 5.91
CA MET A 106 -1.10 -1.67 5.42
C MET A 106 -0.44 -0.71 6.43
N GLN A 107 0.22 -1.24 7.47
CA GLN A 107 0.94 -0.47 8.51
C GLN A 107 0.14 0.72 9.05
N SER A 108 -1.11 0.46 9.44
CA SER A 108 -2.11 1.50 9.74
C SER A 108 -1.91 2.09 11.14
N HIS A 109 -2.16 3.40 11.30
CA HIS A 109 -1.99 4.11 12.56
C HIS A 109 -2.82 3.49 13.70
N ASN A 110 -2.14 2.86 14.67
CA ASN A 110 -2.74 2.13 15.80
C ASN A 110 -3.78 1.09 15.33
N GLY A 111 -3.51 0.45 14.20
CA GLY A 111 -4.37 -0.56 13.61
C GLY A 111 -4.25 -1.95 14.25
N THR A 112 -4.75 -2.93 13.52
CA THR A 112 -4.79 -4.33 13.91
C THR A 112 -3.54 -5.06 13.44
N ALA A 113 -3.02 -5.97 14.27
CA ALA A 113 -1.97 -6.90 13.89
C ALA A 113 -2.57 -8.27 13.53
N TYR A 114 -1.79 -9.10 12.84
CA TYR A 114 -2.22 -10.46 12.50
C TYR A 114 -2.41 -11.33 13.75
N ASP A 115 -3.54 -12.05 13.78
CA ASP A 115 -3.86 -13.05 14.81
C ASP A 115 -3.98 -14.44 14.16
N PRO A 116 -3.05 -15.37 14.43
CA PRO A 116 -3.10 -16.72 13.85
C PRO A 116 -4.33 -17.52 14.33
N ASN A 117 -4.93 -17.19 15.47
CA ASN A 117 -6.16 -17.84 15.95
C ASN A 117 -7.41 -17.33 15.23
N ASN A 118 -7.30 -16.17 14.57
CA ASN A 118 -8.39 -15.53 13.84
C ASN A 118 -7.89 -14.94 12.51
N SER A 119 -7.20 -15.78 11.73
CA SER A 119 -6.44 -15.37 10.54
C SER A 119 -7.26 -14.54 9.55
N ALA A 120 -8.44 -15.05 9.16
CA ALA A 120 -9.28 -14.35 8.17
C ALA A 120 -9.79 -13.00 8.69
N ALA A 121 -10.26 -12.95 9.94
CA ALA A 121 -10.83 -11.72 10.50
C ALA A 121 -9.73 -10.66 10.77
N SER A 122 -8.56 -11.08 11.26
CA SER A 122 -7.44 -10.15 11.46
C SER A 122 -6.91 -9.62 10.13
N ILE A 123 -6.81 -10.44 9.07
CA ILE A 123 -6.45 -9.97 7.71
C ILE A 123 -7.48 -8.98 7.16
N LEU A 124 -8.77 -9.29 7.30
CA LEU A 124 -9.83 -8.36 6.90
C LEU A 124 -9.70 -7.03 7.64
N GLN A 125 -9.50 -7.06 8.96
CA GLN A 125 -9.37 -5.86 9.76
C GLN A 125 -8.10 -5.06 9.43
N MET A 126 -6.96 -5.72 9.17
CA MET A 126 -5.72 -5.04 8.73
C MET A 126 -5.92 -4.23 7.46
N ILE A 127 -6.63 -4.78 6.47
CA ILE A 127 -6.91 -4.08 5.20
C ILE A 127 -7.97 -3.00 5.41
N ARG A 128 -8.97 -3.25 6.26
CA ARG A 128 -9.99 -2.27 6.61
C ARG A 128 -9.38 -1.07 7.33
N ASP A 129 -8.51 -1.28 8.31
CA ASP A 129 -7.83 -0.22 9.06
C ASP A 129 -7.01 0.70 8.14
N GLY A 130 -6.33 0.14 7.13
CA GLY A 130 -5.58 0.96 6.15
C GLY A 130 -6.48 1.67 5.15
N THR A 131 -7.59 1.05 4.75
CA THR A 131 -8.47 1.63 3.73
C THR A 131 -9.47 2.62 4.30
N GLU A 132 -10.17 2.26 5.37
CA GLU A 132 -11.21 3.05 6.03
C GLU A 132 -10.68 3.90 7.19
N GLY A 133 -9.42 3.70 7.60
CA GLY A 133 -8.81 4.38 8.72
C GLY A 133 -9.14 3.72 10.06
N THR A 134 -8.53 4.25 11.12
CA THR A 134 -8.81 3.87 12.50
C THR A 134 -9.38 5.07 13.25
N ILE A 135 -9.73 4.89 14.52
CA ILE A 135 -10.10 6.04 15.37
C ILE A 135 -8.92 7.00 15.63
N TYR A 136 -7.70 6.60 15.29
CA TYR A 136 -6.46 7.35 15.56
C TYR A 136 -5.89 8.04 14.33
N GLY A 137 -6.26 7.60 13.13
CA GLY A 137 -5.71 8.15 11.90
C GLY A 137 -6.53 7.80 10.66
N ASP A 138 -6.38 8.67 9.66
CA ASP A 138 -7.03 8.55 8.37
C ASP A 138 -6.51 7.34 7.57
N GLY A 139 -7.42 6.68 6.87
CA GLY A 139 -7.09 5.70 5.84
C GLY A 139 -7.24 6.28 4.43
N LEU A 140 -7.18 5.40 3.43
CA LEU A 140 -7.34 5.79 2.02
C LEU A 140 -8.64 6.56 1.76
N VAL A 141 -9.77 6.19 2.38
CA VAL A 141 -11.07 6.85 2.19
C VAL A 141 -11.01 8.34 2.53
N GLN A 142 -10.52 8.68 3.73
CA GLN A 142 -10.45 10.06 4.20
C GLN A 142 -9.51 10.88 3.32
N LEU A 143 -8.34 10.32 3.00
CA LEU A 143 -7.33 10.97 2.19
C LEU A 143 -7.78 11.15 0.72
N ILE A 144 -8.48 10.18 0.12
CA ILE A 144 -9.07 10.32 -1.22
C ILE A 144 -10.12 11.41 -1.23
N ASN A 145 -11.01 11.45 -0.23
CA ASN A 145 -12.03 12.50 -0.12
C ASN A 145 -11.42 13.90 0.05
N TYR A 146 -10.26 13.99 0.73
CA TYR A 146 -9.56 15.24 0.94
C TYR A 146 -8.81 15.74 -0.31
N TYR A 147 -8.05 14.87 -0.98
CA TYR A 147 -7.19 15.26 -2.11
C TYR A 147 -7.84 15.08 -3.49
N GLY A 148 -8.85 14.22 -3.61
CA GLY A 148 -9.55 13.94 -4.87
C GLY A 148 -8.74 13.15 -5.91
N ASN A 149 -7.57 12.60 -5.55
CA ASN A 149 -6.75 11.75 -6.41
C ASN A 149 -5.81 10.85 -5.60
N ILE A 150 -5.48 9.67 -6.13
CA ILE A 150 -4.72 8.65 -5.39
C ILE A 150 -3.24 9.00 -5.16
N TYR A 151 -2.66 9.94 -5.92
CA TYR A 151 -1.22 10.22 -5.86
C TYR A 151 -0.87 11.17 -4.71
N GLU A 152 -1.70 12.20 -4.51
CA GLU A 152 -1.65 13.01 -3.30
C GLU A 152 -2.10 12.21 -2.08
N THR A 153 -3.10 11.33 -2.22
CA THR A 153 -3.47 10.36 -1.18
C THR A 153 -2.28 9.48 -0.78
N ALA A 154 -1.53 8.92 -1.73
CA ALA A 154 -0.37 8.07 -1.43
C ALA A 154 0.70 8.84 -0.64
N ARG A 155 0.94 10.12 -0.98
CA ARG A 155 1.85 10.96 -0.19
C ARG A 155 1.29 11.22 1.21
N GLY A 156 0.00 11.57 1.31
CA GLY A 156 -0.68 11.79 2.59
C GLY A 156 -0.65 10.55 3.49
N TYR A 157 -0.85 9.36 2.93
CA TYR A 157 -0.80 8.09 3.65
C TYR A 157 0.62 7.83 4.20
N ASN A 158 1.65 8.09 3.39
CA ASN A 158 3.04 7.84 3.77
C ASN A 158 3.61 8.82 4.80
N SER A 159 3.31 10.13 4.69
CA SER A 159 3.95 11.17 5.49
C SER A 159 3.01 12.04 6.33
N GLY A 160 1.70 11.84 6.20
CA GLY A 160 0.67 12.70 6.82
C GLY A 160 0.63 14.13 6.28
N HIS A 161 1.49 14.47 5.32
CA HIS A 161 1.67 15.81 4.77
C HIS A 161 1.94 15.74 3.27
N VAL A 162 1.38 16.70 2.51
CA VAL A 162 1.49 16.74 1.05
C VAL A 162 1.97 18.10 0.60
N ASN A 163 3.06 18.12 -0.18
CA ASN A 163 3.45 19.27 -0.98
C ASN A 163 2.88 19.11 -2.40
N HIS A 164 1.82 19.82 -2.73
CA HIS A 164 1.15 19.73 -4.04
C HIS A 164 2.06 20.05 -5.23
N GLY A 165 3.13 20.82 -5.02
CA GLY A 165 4.13 21.13 -6.06
C GLY A 165 5.32 20.17 -6.11
N ASN A 166 5.38 19.20 -5.18
CA ASN A 166 6.43 18.18 -5.15
C ASN A 166 5.99 16.96 -4.31
N LEU A 167 5.37 15.97 -4.95
CA LEU A 167 4.96 14.70 -4.33
C LEU A 167 6.13 13.77 -3.92
N SER A 168 7.38 14.17 -4.16
CA SER A 168 8.56 13.51 -3.60
C SER A 168 9.05 14.15 -2.30
N GLU A 169 8.46 15.28 -1.87
CA GLU A 169 8.73 15.87 -0.55
C GLU A 169 8.16 14.95 0.55
N ALA A 170 9.03 14.19 1.20
CA ALA A 170 8.63 13.08 2.04
C ALA A 170 8.45 13.41 3.53
N TYR A 171 8.87 14.61 3.98
CA TYR A 171 8.79 15.02 5.38
C TYR A 171 9.35 13.98 6.37
N GLY A 172 10.45 13.31 6.00
CA GLY A 172 11.10 12.27 6.80
C GLY A 172 10.61 10.84 6.53
N ALA A 173 9.60 10.66 5.67
CA ALA A 173 9.15 9.36 5.18
C ALA A 173 9.83 8.95 3.86
N THR A 174 9.25 8.00 3.13
CA THR A 174 9.83 7.42 1.91
C THR A 174 9.66 8.34 0.70
N THR A 175 10.76 8.89 0.17
CA THR A 175 10.76 9.78 -1.00
C THR A 175 10.12 9.17 -2.24
N SER A 176 10.37 7.90 -2.53
CA SER A 176 9.87 7.21 -3.73
C SER A 176 8.39 6.83 -3.67
N TYR A 177 7.74 6.90 -2.51
CA TYR A 177 6.46 6.24 -2.24
C TYR A 177 5.38 6.43 -3.33
N VAL A 178 5.17 7.67 -3.78
CA VAL A 178 4.16 7.96 -4.81
C VAL A 178 4.54 7.37 -6.17
N ASN A 179 5.83 7.40 -6.52
CA ASN A 179 6.34 6.74 -7.73
C ASN A 179 6.23 5.22 -7.60
N ASP A 180 6.51 4.64 -6.43
CA ASP A 180 6.37 3.20 -6.20
C ASP A 180 4.92 2.75 -6.39
N ILE A 181 3.97 3.45 -5.78
CA ILE A 181 2.54 3.20 -5.97
C ILE A 181 2.17 3.28 -7.46
N ALA A 182 2.55 4.34 -8.16
CA ALA A 182 2.26 4.49 -9.59
C ALA A 182 2.82 3.33 -10.42
N ASN A 183 4.05 2.91 -10.13
CA ASN A 183 4.70 1.79 -10.82
C ASN A 183 4.04 0.44 -10.49
N ARG A 184 3.60 0.21 -9.26
CA ARG A 184 2.83 -1.00 -8.90
C ARG A 184 1.52 -1.07 -9.67
N MET A 185 0.83 0.06 -9.82
CA MET A 185 -0.42 0.15 -10.58
C MET A 185 -0.24 -0.14 -12.08
N THR A 186 0.97 0.06 -12.63
CA THR A 186 1.31 -0.20 -14.03
C THR A 186 2.13 -1.49 -14.26
N GLY A 187 2.44 -2.23 -13.19
CA GLY A 187 2.96 -3.59 -13.27
C GLY A 187 4.43 -3.79 -12.92
N TRP A 188 5.05 -2.86 -12.20
CA TRP A 188 6.37 -3.06 -11.60
C TRP A 188 6.34 -4.08 -10.46
N LEU A 189 7.30 -5.01 -10.46
CA LEU A 189 7.48 -5.98 -9.38
C LEU A 189 8.94 -6.29 -9.05
N TYR A 190 9.76 -6.65 -10.05
CA TYR A 190 11.14 -7.10 -9.83
C TYR A 190 12.20 -6.22 -10.49
N ALA A 191 11.84 -5.36 -11.43
CA ALA A 191 12.79 -4.43 -12.02
C ALA A 191 13.42 -3.55 -10.93
N ASP A 192 14.69 -3.18 -11.11
CA ASP A 192 15.36 -2.32 -10.14
C ASP A 192 14.61 -0.99 -9.99
N GLN A 193 14.33 -0.60 -8.75
CA GLN A 193 13.80 0.72 -8.45
C GLN A 193 14.83 1.77 -8.89
N LEU A 194 14.39 2.74 -9.70
CA LEU A 194 15.27 3.82 -10.13
C LEU A 194 15.34 4.92 -9.06
N ASN A 195 16.54 5.46 -8.85
CA ASN A 195 16.73 6.68 -8.07
C ASN A 195 16.33 7.90 -8.91
N CYS A 196 15.04 8.25 -8.88
CA CYS A 196 14.51 9.36 -9.65
C CYS A 196 15.03 10.70 -9.13
N THR A 197 15.71 11.46 -10.00
CA THR A 197 16.20 12.81 -9.71
C THR A 197 15.37 13.84 -10.46
N TRP A 198 14.96 14.91 -9.76
CA TRP A 198 14.08 15.97 -10.26
C TRP A 198 14.64 17.35 -9.94
#